data_AF-A0A7Y4KX20-F1
#
_entry.id   AF-A0A7Y4KX20-F1
#
_cell.length_a   1.000
_cell.length_b   1.000
_cell.length_c   1.000
_cell.angle_alpha   90.00
_cell.angle_beta   90.00
_cell.angle_gamma   90.00
#
_symmetry.space_group_name_H-M   'P 1'
#
loop_
_entity.id
_entity.type
_entity.pdbx_description
1 polymer ?
#
loop_
_entity_poly.entity_id
_entity_poly.type
_entity_poly.pdbx_seq_one_letter_code
_entity_poly.pdbx_strand_id
1 'polypeptide(L)'
;MKLLRGDRLRFGLAVFGLSALAVFVLAGCSDTAPESGNSPSAPSSSGPSSAPIPTASTPTLKPLPKPTKPFPTPAVTGAPESDAPLADRIRFAIAKQTQVTAGKAARTTVNCPGIDTADKPGDHTLKCTVTYAGQPFTGTLTVNAQPYTATYKFTSENVAVVKEKVVDAVLRAVPDAATITCTMQPVAVVPSTGDGIRCDVTTTANAVTPYNARISGDGKILVAKA
;
A
#
# COMPACT_ATOMS: atom_id res chain seq x y z
N MET A 1 15.08 -53.27 -9.82
CA MET A 1 13.94 -53.66 -10.69
C MET A 1 13.59 -52.45 -11.55
N LYS A 2 13.77 -52.58 -12.87
CA LYS A 2 13.31 -51.74 -14.02
C LYS A 2 13.41 -50.20 -13.99
N LEU A 3 14.35 -49.71 -14.79
CA LEU A 3 14.35 -48.43 -15.54
C LEU A 3 13.31 -48.43 -16.67
N LEU A 4 12.55 -47.34 -16.83
CA LEU A 4 11.91 -46.80 -18.06
C LEU A 4 11.62 -45.31 -17.77
N ARG A 5 12.15 -44.25 -18.42
CA ARG A 5 12.41 -43.83 -19.82
C ARG A 5 11.15 -43.30 -20.54
N GLY A 6 11.23 -42.03 -21.00
CA GLY A 6 10.35 -41.37 -22.00
C GLY A 6 9.10 -40.71 -21.39
N ASP A 7 8.64 -39.51 -21.77
CA ASP A 7 8.84 -38.79 -23.02
C ASP A 7 8.52 -37.28 -22.92
N ARG A 8 9.16 -36.49 -23.77
CA ARG A 8 8.83 -35.07 -24.06
C ARG A 8 7.74 -35.04 -25.13
N LEU A 9 6.67 -34.27 -24.91
CA LEU A 9 5.86 -33.72 -26.01
C LEU A 9 5.49 -32.25 -25.73
N ARG A 10 6.07 -31.38 -26.56
CA ARG A 10 5.54 -30.05 -26.91
C ARG A 10 4.28 -30.25 -27.76
N PHE A 11 3.29 -29.35 -27.70
CA PHE A 11 2.52 -28.80 -28.83
C PHE A 11 1.37 -27.93 -28.29
N GLY A 12 1.14 -26.75 -28.89
CA GLY A 12 -0.04 -25.95 -28.61
C GLY A 12 0.07 -24.45 -28.90
N LEU A 13 0.40 -24.10 -30.16
CA LEU A 13 0.18 -22.78 -30.74
C LEU A 13 -1.33 -22.57 -30.95
N ALA A 14 -1.89 -21.44 -30.54
CA ALA A 14 -3.16 -20.94 -31.06
C ALA A 14 -3.14 -19.42 -31.18
N VAL A 15 -3.20 -18.98 -32.44
CA VAL A 15 -3.30 -17.62 -32.96
C VAL A 15 -4.77 -17.30 -33.18
N PHE A 16 -5.32 -16.22 -32.61
CA PHE A 16 -6.55 -15.50 -33.04
C PHE A 16 -6.57 -14.17 -32.25
N GLY A 17 -6.86 -12.98 -32.78
CA GLY A 17 -7.29 -12.57 -34.12
C GLY A 17 -7.29 -11.03 -34.19
N LEU A 18 -7.21 -10.53 -35.43
CA LEU A 18 -7.36 -9.12 -35.82
C LEU A 18 -8.72 -8.55 -35.41
N SER A 19 -8.76 -7.26 -35.05
CA SER A 19 -9.87 -6.37 -35.37
C SER A 19 -9.37 -4.92 -35.47
N ALA A 20 -9.56 -4.35 -36.65
CA ALA A 20 -9.20 -2.99 -37.02
C ALA A 20 -10.46 -2.13 -37.16
N LEU A 21 -10.25 -0.81 -37.05
CA LEU A 21 -11.02 0.30 -37.62
C LEU A 21 -12.42 0.62 -37.07
N ALA A 22 -12.54 1.81 -36.49
CA ALA A 22 -13.55 2.79 -36.90
C ALA A 22 -13.06 4.22 -36.61
N VAL A 23 -12.87 4.98 -37.70
CA VAL A 23 -12.68 6.42 -37.74
C VAL A 23 -14.07 7.07 -37.68
N PHE A 24 -14.24 8.11 -36.86
CA PHE A 24 -15.26 9.14 -37.11
C PHE A 24 -14.68 10.54 -36.87
N VAL A 25 -14.66 11.29 -37.97
CA VAL A 25 -14.40 12.71 -38.12
C VAL A 25 -15.71 13.48 -37.87
N LEU A 26 -15.63 14.72 -37.36
CA LEU A 26 -16.47 15.91 -37.66
C LEU A 26 -16.16 16.97 -36.56
N ALA A 27 -15.44 18.06 -36.85
CA ALA A 27 -15.83 19.31 -37.54
C ALA A 27 -16.27 20.42 -36.56
N GLY A 28 -15.62 21.59 -36.65
CA GLY A 28 -15.93 22.78 -35.85
C GLY A 28 -14.99 23.94 -36.11
N CYS A 29 -15.07 24.55 -37.29
CA CYS A 29 -14.47 25.83 -37.65
C CYS A 29 -15.15 26.98 -36.90
N SER A 30 -14.41 28.05 -36.61
CA SER A 30 -14.82 29.40 -37.05
C SER A 30 -13.63 30.35 -37.05
N ASP A 31 -13.33 30.79 -38.26
CA ASP A 31 -12.38 31.79 -38.71
C ASP A 31 -13.14 33.13 -38.79
N THR A 32 -12.56 34.26 -38.36
CA THR A 32 -13.09 35.59 -38.69
C THR A 32 -11.98 36.64 -38.65
N ALA A 33 -11.69 37.20 -39.82
CA ALA A 33 -11.18 38.55 -40.05
C ALA A 33 -11.61 38.96 -41.48
N PRO A 34 -11.55 40.24 -41.91
CA PRO A 34 -11.20 41.48 -41.20
C PRO A 34 -12.21 42.63 -41.43
N GLU A 35 -12.04 43.78 -40.75
CA GLU A 35 -12.43 45.07 -41.35
C GLU A 35 -11.54 46.21 -40.85
N SER A 36 -11.21 47.07 -41.80
CA SER A 36 -10.23 48.15 -41.78
C SER A 36 -10.89 49.52 -41.59
N GLY A 37 -10.27 50.44 -40.85
CA GLY A 37 -10.67 51.85 -40.90
C GLY A 37 -10.01 52.79 -39.89
N ASN A 38 -9.08 53.60 -40.41
CA ASN A 38 -8.76 54.99 -40.03
C ASN A 38 -7.79 55.30 -38.85
N SER A 39 -6.56 55.67 -39.27
CA SER A 39 -5.69 56.71 -38.68
C SER A 39 -6.44 58.07 -38.60
N PRO A 40 -6.03 59.11 -37.80
CA PRO A 40 -4.65 59.38 -37.36
C PRO A 40 -4.48 59.91 -35.92
N SER A 41 -3.24 59.81 -35.41
CA SER A 41 -2.45 60.90 -34.78
C SER A 41 -1.37 60.34 -33.85
N ALA A 42 -0.10 60.50 -34.22
CA ALA A 42 1.01 60.60 -33.25
C ALA A 42 0.93 61.99 -32.57
N PRO A 43 1.45 62.24 -31.35
CA PRO A 43 2.68 61.66 -30.77
C PRO A 43 2.47 61.14 -29.32
N SER A 44 3.30 60.26 -28.78
CA SER A 44 4.46 60.68 -27.97
C SER A 44 5.18 59.43 -27.50
N SER A 45 6.50 59.46 -27.59
CA SER A 45 7.40 58.43 -27.11
C SER A 45 7.32 58.26 -25.59
N SER A 46 6.74 57.16 -25.13
CA SER A 46 7.03 56.57 -23.83
C SER A 46 7.46 55.13 -24.10
N GLY A 47 8.77 54.89 -24.02
CA GLY A 47 9.38 53.60 -24.37
C GLY A 47 8.74 52.44 -23.61
N PRO A 48 8.85 51.20 -24.13
CA PRO A 48 8.43 50.03 -23.39
C PRO A 48 9.32 49.94 -22.16
N SER A 49 8.80 50.34 -21.00
CA SER A 49 9.36 49.93 -19.72
C SER A 49 9.00 48.46 -19.55
N SER A 50 9.71 47.60 -20.28
CA SER A 50 9.78 46.17 -20.05
C SER A 50 10.59 45.93 -18.79
N ALA A 51 10.14 46.47 -17.67
CA ALA A 51 10.61 45.98 -16.38
C ALA A 51 10.11 44.54 -16.27
N PRO A 52 10.99 43.54 -16.05
CA PRO A 52 10.55 42.19 -15.78
C PRO A 52 9.59 42.24 -14.59
N ILE A 53 8.38 41.71 -14.76
CA ILE A 53 7.48 41.44 -13.64
C ILE A 53 8.31 40.60 -12.66
N PRO A 54 8.46 41.01 -11.38
CA PRO A 54 9.20 40.20 -10.42
C PRO A 54 8.49 38.85 -10.30
N THR A 55 9.12 37.80 -10.82
CA THR A 55 8.66 36.43 -10.64
C THR A 55 8.63 36.19 -9.14
N ALA A 56 7.45 35.98 -8.57
CA ALA A 56 7.31 35.64 -7.17
C ALA A 56 8.12 34.36 -6.90
N SER A 57 9.19 34.48 -6.13
CA SER A 57 9.98 33.32 -5.71
C SER A 57 9.09 32.43 -4.86
N THR A 58 8.76 31.25 -5.35
CA THR A 58 8.05 30.25 -4.55
C THR A 58 8.88 29.93 -3.30
N PRO A 59 8.33 30.04 -2.08
CA PRO A 59 9.10 29.83 -0.86
C PRO A 59 9.57 28.37 -0.78
N THR A 60 10.87 28.15 -0.67
CA THR A 60 11.45 26.81 -0.46
C THR A 60 11.05 26.28 0.92
N LEU A 61 10.50 25.07 0.98
CA LEU A 61 10.10 24.43 2.24
C LEU A 61 11.31 23.76 2.92
N LYS A 62 11.23 23.58 4.24
CA LYS A 62 12.23 22.84 5.02
C LYS A 62 11.98 21.33 4.89
N PRO A 63 13.01 20.50 4.67
CA PRO A 63 12.84 19.05 4.66
C PRO A 63 12.47 18.50 6.04
N LEU A 64 11.68 17.43 6.04
CA LEU A 64 11.36 16.67 7.25
C LEU A 64 12.59 15.89 7.74
N PRO A 65 12.74 15.70 9.07
CA PRO A 65 13.88 14.97 9.63
C PRO A 65 13.82 13.49 9.22
N LYS A 66 14.89 13.01 8.57
CA LYS A 66 14.96 11.62 8.13
C LYS A 66 15.04 10.65 9.32
N PRO A 67 14.21 9.60 9.38
CA PRO A 67 14.31 8.56 10.39
C PRO A 67 15.65 7.81 10.30
N THR A 68 16.38 7.74 11.42
CA THR A 68 17.71 7.09 11.48
C THR A 68 17.67 5.67 12.04
N LYS A 69 16.70 5.36 12.90
CA LYS A 69 16.48 4.02 13.48
C LYS A 69 15.36 3.30 12.74
N PRO A 70 15.32 1.95 12.69
CA PRO A 70 14.16 1.23 12.18
C PRO A 70 12.86 1.63 12.89
N PHE A 71 11.72 1.45 12.23
CA PHE A 71 10.42 1.67 12.86
C PHE A 71 10.28 0.76 14.10
N PRO A 72 9.82 1.27 15.25
CA PRO A 72 9.83 0.52 16.49
C PRO A 72 8.93 -0.72 16.41
N THR A 73 9.43 -1.85 16.91
CA THR A 73 8.61 -3.05 17.12
C THR A 73 7.80 -2.87 18.41
N PRO A 74 6.47 -2.99 18.36
CA PRO A 74 5.64 -2.83 19.55
C PRO A 74 5.88 -3.96 20.55
N ALA A 75 5.91 -3.60 21.84
CA ALA A 75 5.88 -4.58 22.92
C ALA A 75 4.44 -5.06 23.13
N VAL A 76 4.19 -6.33 22.86
CA VAL A 76 2.88 -6.97 23.07
C VAL A 76 2.87 -7.64 24.44
N THR A 77 1.94 -7.24 25.30
CA THR A 77 1.78 -7.75 26.67
C THR A 77 0.59 -8.73 26.76
N GLY A 78 0.47 -9.44 27.89
CA GLY A 78 -0.63 -10.38 28.13
C GLY A 78 -0.44 -11.73 27.45
N ALA A 79 0.81 -12.19 27.34
CA ALA A 79 1.07 -13.55 26.89
C ALA A 79 0.41 -14.55 27.85
N PRO A 80 -0.29 -15.57 27.34
CA PRO A 80 -0.79 -16.64 28.19
C PRO A 80 0.36 -17.45 28.77
N GLU A 81 0.10 -18.12 29.89
CA GLU A 81 1.01 -19.08 30.50
C GLU A 81 1.37 -20.21 29.53
N SER A 82 2.51 -20.87 29.76
CA SER A 82 3.02 -21.90 28.86
C SER A 82 2.13 -23.16 28.80
N ASP A 83 1.39 -23.43 29.87
CA ASP A 83 0.42 -24.52 30.04
C ASP A 83 -1.02 -24.13 29.67
N ALA A 84 -1.24 -22.88 29.26
CA ALA A 84 -2.55 -22.42 28.79
C ALA A 84 -3.02 -23.24 27.56
N PRO A 85 -4.35 -23.34 27.34
CA PRO A 85 -4.91 -24.06 26.19
C PRO A 85 -4.28 -23.63 24.85
N LEU A 86 -4.05 -24.60 23.97
CA LEU A 86 -3.45 -24.35 22.64
C LEU A 86 -4.20 -23.25 21.88
N ALA A 87 -5.53 -23.24 21.96
CA ALA A 87 -6.38 -22.23 21.36
C ALA A 87 -6.02 -20.81 21.81
N ASP A 88 -5.80 -20.59 23.11
CA ASP A 88 -5.47 -19.27 23.66
C ASP A 88 -4.06 -18.83 23.25
N ARG A 89 -3.12 -19.77 23.23
CA ARG A 89 -1.75 -19.55 22.75
C ARG A 89 -1.73 -19.16 21.27
N ILE A 90 -2.53 -19.83 20.43
CA ILE A 90 -2.65 -19.50 18.99
C ILE A 90 -3.33 -18.14 18.80
N ARG A 91 -4.44 -17.87 19.50
CA ARG A 91 -5.14 -16.56 19.46
C ARG A 91 -4.18 -15.43 19.83
N PHE A 92 -3.42 -15.59 20.91
CA PHE A 92 -2.41 -14.63 21.31
C PHE A 92 -1.29 -14.47 20.27
N ALA A 93 -0.78 -15.57 19.71
CA ALA A 93 0.27 -15.51 18.70
C ALA A 93 -0.18 -14.75 17.44
N ILE A 94 -1.41 -14.98 16.96
CA ILE A 94 -2.00 -14.24 15.83
C ILE A 94 -2.17 -12.76 16.18
N ALA A 95 -2.69 -12.46 17.39
CA ALA A 95 -2.87 -11.09 17.85
C ALA A 95 -1.54 -10.35 17.98
N LYS A 96 -0.51 -11.00 18.54
CA LYS A 96 0.84 -10.48 18.67
C LYS A 96 1.46 -10.20 17.31
N GLN A 97 1.39 -11.16 16.39
CA GLN A 97 1.93 -10.98 15.06
C GLN A 97 1.22 -9.84 14.33
N THR A 98 -0.10 -9.73 14.46
CA THR A 98 -0.88 -8.63 13.88
C THR A 98 -0.42 -7.26 14.40
N GLN A 99 -0.21 -7.12 15.71
CA GLN A 99 0.29 -5.88 16.31
C GLN A 99 1.69 -5.52 15.83
N VAL A 100 2.60 -6.51 15.77
CA VAL A 100 3.98 -6.33 15.27
C VAL A 100 3.98 -5.91 13.80
N THR A 101 3.21 -6.61 12.97
CA THR A 101 3.04 -6.30 11.55
C THR A 101 2.42 -4.92 11.35
N ALA A 102 1.43 -4.54 12.17
CA ALA A 102 0.83 -3.21 12.10
C ALA A 102 1.77 -2.08 12.55
N GLY A 103 2.72 -2.39 13.44
CA GLY A 103 3.71 -1.44 13.97
C GLY A 103 3.30 -0.77 15.28
N LYS A 104 2.13 -1.10 15.84
CA LYS A 104 1.65 -0.48 17.08
C LYS A 104 0.87 -1.48 17.91
N ALA A 105 1.13 -1.47 19.22
CA ALA A 105 0.32 -2.21 20.17
C ALA A 105 -1.09 -1.59 20.21
N ALA A 106 -2.11 -2.40 20.02
CA ALA A 106 -3.50 -1.98 20.03
C ALA A 106 -4.40 -3.16 20.40
N ARG A 107 -5.63 -2.86 20.84
CA ARG A 107 -6.63 -3.89 21.11
C ARG A 107 -6.81 -4.77 19.87
N THR A 108 -6.51 -6.05 20.04
CA THR A 108 -6.57 -7.04 18.97
C THR A 108 -7.32 -8.25 19.47
N THR A 109 -8.39 -8.63 18.77
CA THR A 109 -9.16 -9.84 19.08
C THR A 109 -9.09 -10.81 17.90
N VAL A 110 -9.05 -12.10 18.22
CA VAL A 110 -8.97 -13.18 17.22
C VAL A 110 -10.09 -14.16 17.51
N ASN A 111 -11.00 -14.31 16.56
CA ASN A 111 -12.07 -15.29 16.62
C ASN A 111 -11.86 -16.34 15.53
N CYS A 112 -11.67 -17.59 15.94
CA CYS A 112 -11.53 -18.74 15.05
C CYS A 112 -12.56 -19.79 15.50
N PRO A 113 -13.75 -19.85 14.88
CA PRO A 113 -14.74 -20.87 15.22
C PRO A 113 -14.15 -22.27 15.10
N GLY A 114 -14.32 -23.12 16.12
CA GLY A 114 -13.79 -24.49 16.14
C GLY A 114 -12.33 -24.64 16.57
N ILE A 115 -11.64 -23.56 16.97
CA ILE A 115 -10.24 -23.65 17.43
C ILE A 115 -10.09 -24.43 18.73
N ASP A 116 -11.13 -24.50 19.56
CA ASP A 116 -11.10 -25.25 20.81
C ASP A 116 -11.05 -26.78 20.58
N THR A 117 -11.27 -27.25 19.34
CA THR A 117 -11.09 -28.65 18.95
C THR A 117 -9.82 -28.91 18.13
N ALA A 118 -9.00 -27.87 17.90
CA ALA A 118 -7.78 -27.96 17.10
C ALA A 118 -6.62 -28.66 17.83
N ASP A 119 -6.82 -29.02 19.10
CA ASP A 119 -5.95 -29.87 19.90
C ASP A 119 -6.08 -31.36 19.57
N LYS A 120 -7.20 -31.76 18.95
CA LYS A 120 -7.42 -33.14 18.53
C LYS A 120 -6.52 -33.51 17.36
N PRO A 121 -5.96 -34.73 17.31
CA PRO A 121 -5.14 -35.17 16.19
C PRO A 121 -5.84 -35.00 14.84
N GLY A 122 -5.10 -34.50 13.85
CA GLY A 122 -5.60 -34.27 12.50
C GLY A 122 -5.25 -32.88 11.94
N ASP A 123 -5.70 -32.65 10.70
CA ASP A 123 -5.58 -31.37 10.02
C ASP A 123 -6.86 -30.55 10.20
N HIS A 124 -6.71 -29.35 10.76
CA HIS A 124 -7.80 -28.40 10.97
C HIS A 124 -7.54 -27.16 10.14
N THR A 125 -8.52 -26.78 9.31
CA THR A 125 -8.47 -25.52 8.55
C THR A 125 -9.66 -24.67 8.96
N LEU A 126 -9.38 -23.57 9.65
CA LEU A 126 -10.38 -22.69 10.26
C LEU A 126 -10.30 -21.30 9.62
N LYS A 127 -11.46 -20.73 9.28
CA LYS A 127 -11.54 -19.31 8.93
C LYS A 127 -11.58 -18.49 10.21
N CYS A 128 -10.67 -17.54 10.34
CA CYS A 128 -10.59 -16.66 11.49
C CYS A 128 -10.88 -15.22 11.11
N THR A 129 -11.51 -14.49 12.01
CA THR A 129 -11.66 -13.04 11.96
C THR A 129 -10.75 -12.42 13.00
N VAL A 130 -9.84 -11.55 12.55
CA VAL A 130 -8.95 -10.76 13.39
C VAL A 130 -9.47 -9.32 13.38
N THR A 131 -9.69 -8.72 14.55
CA THR A 131 -10.07 -7.31 14.66
C THR A 131 -8.93 -6.55 15.32
N TYR A 132 -8.25 -5.68 14.57
CA TYR A 132 -7.15 -4.86 15.05
C TYR A 132 -7.59 -3.40 15.14
N ALA A 133 -7.54 -2.81 16.34
CA ALA A 133 -7.96 -1.42 16.58
C ALA A 133 -9.36 -1.09 16.02
N GLY A 134 -10.28 -2.06 16.09
CA GLY A 134 -11.65 -1.93 15.57
C GLY A 134 -11.82 -2.26 14.08
N GLN A 135 -10.74 -2.54 13.34
CA GLN A 135 -10.78 -2.90 11.93
C GLN A 135 -10.71 -4.43 11.76
N PRO A 136 -11.78 -5.09 11.26
CA PRO A 136 -11.80 -6.52 11.06
C PRO A 136 -11.15 -6.92 9.73
N PHE A 137 -10.49 -8.07 9.72
CA PHE A 137 -10.03 -8.76 8.52
C PHE A 137 -10.04 -10.27 8.72
N THR A 138 -10.09 -11.02 7.63
CA THR A 138 -10.17 -12.49 7.67
C THR A 138 -8.86 -13.13 7.25
N GLY A 139 -8.56 -14.27 7.86
CA GLY A 139 -7.50 -15.15 7.41
C GLY A 139 -7.84 -16.62 7.66
N THR A 140 -6.97 -17.50 7.21
CA THR A 140 -7.10 -18.94 7.37
C THR A 140 -6.04 -19.42 8.37
N LEU A 141 -6.48 -20.11 9.41
CA LEU A 141 -5.63 -20.83 10.34
C LEU A 141 -5.62 -22.30 9.94
N THR A 142 -4.43 -22.83 9.64
CA THR A 142 -4.20 -24.26 9.48
C THR A 142 -3.47 -24.78 10.71
N VAL A 143 -4.01 -25.80 11.36
CA VAL A 143 -3.39 -26.49 12.49
C VAL A 143 -3.20 -27.96 12.11
N ASN A 144 -1.96 -28.43 12.16
CA ASN A 144 -1.62 -29.85 12.04
C ASN A 144 -1.28 -30.35 13.44
N ALA A 145 -2.19 -31.10 14.04
CA ALA A 145 -2.05 -31.68 15.36
C ALA A 145 -1.64 -33.16 15.24
N GLN A 146 -0.47 -33.49 15.77
CA GLN A 146 0.05 -34.84 15.92
C GLN A 146 0.00 -35.23 17.41
N PRO A 147 0.12 -36.53 17.76
CA PRO A 147 -0.01 -36.98 19.15
C PRO A 147 0.91 -36.29 20.16
N TYR A 148 2.06 -35.75 19.73
CA TYR A 148 3.05 -35.12 20.61
C TYR A 148 3.51 -33.73 20.15
N THR A 149 3.05 -33.27 18.99
CA THR A 149 3.46 -31.99 18.39
C THR A 149 2.28 -31.36 17.70
N ALA A 150 2.18 -30.04 17.73
CA ALA A 150 1.21 -29.29 16.94
C ALA A 150 1.93 -28.16 16.22
N THR A 151 1.69 -28.04 14.93
CA THR A 151 2.17 -26.91 14.14
C THR A 151 0.99 -26.12 13.64
N TYR A 152 1.13 -24.79 13.58
CA TYR A 152 0.06 -23.93 13.08
C TYR A 152 0.62 -22.86 12.16
N LYS A 153 -0.21 -22.44 11.22
CA LYS A 153 0.08 -21.37 10.28
C LYS A 153 -1.17 -20.53 10.07
N PHE A 154 -1.05 -19.22 10.27
CA PHE A 154 -2.08 -18.26 9.91
C PHE A 154 -1.68 -17.55 8.63
N THR A 155 -2.57 -17.52 7.65
CA THR A 155 -2.40 -16.78 6.40
C THR A 155 -3.55 -15.81 6.20
N SER A 156 -3.23 -14.60 5.75
CA SER A 156 -4.23 -13.58 5.44
C SER A 156 -3.81 -12.88 4.16
N GLU A 157 -4.77 -12.62 3.28
CA GLU A 157 -4.56 -11.77 2.10
C GLU A 157 -4.51 -10.30 2.48
N ASN A 158 -4.99 -9.94 3.68
CA ASN A 158 -5.04 -8.59 4.18
C ASN A 158 -4.10 -8.37 5.36
N VAL A 159 -3.57 -7.16 5.48
CA VAL A 159 -2.62 -6.75 6.51
C VAL A 159 -3.09 -5.44 7.14
N ALA A 160 -3.15 -5.42 8.48
CA ALA A 160 -3.35 -4.18 9.22
C ALA A 160 -2.04 -3.39 9.30
N VAL A 161 -2.11 -2.08 9.10
CA VAL A 161 -0.97 -1.15 9.21
C VAL A 161 -1.39 0.19 9.78
N VAL A 162 -0.54 0.80 10.61
CA VAL A 162 -0.78 2.14 11.13
C VAL A 162 -0.20 3.22 10.21
N LYS A 163 -0.88 4.37 10.15
CA LYS A 163 -0.46 5.51 9.31
C LYS A 163 0.96 5.98 9.62
N GLU A 164 1.34 6.01 10.90
CA GLU A 164 2.69 6.40 11.35
C GLU A 164 3.79 5.55 10.70
N LYS A 165 3.56 4.23 10.56
CA LYS A 165 4.50 3.30 9.93
C LYS A 165 4.62 3.52 8.43
N VAL A 166 3.50 3.81 7.77
CA VAL A 166 3.47 4.12 6.33
C VAL A 166 4.21 5.43 6.04
N VAL A 167 3.92 6.48 6.82
CA VAL A 167 4.59 7.79 6.68
C VAL A 167 6.09 7.68 6.94
N ASP A 168 6.52 6.92 7.96
CA ASP A 168 7.94 6.66 8.22
C ASP A 168 8.62 5.99 7.03
N ALA A 169 7.99 4.98 6.42
CA ALA A 169 8.53 4.31 5.23
C ALA A 169 8.66 5.26 4.03
N VAL A 170 7.66 6.11 3.79
CA VAL A 170 7.70 7.12 2.72
C VAL A 170 8.80 8.15 2.97
N LEU A 171 8.94 8.61 4.20
CA LEU A 171 9.97 9.58 4.58
C LEU A 171 11.40 9.03 4.42
N ARG A 172 11.60 7.71 4.61
CA ARG A 172 12.88 7.06 4.32
C ARG A 172 13.17 6.98 2.82
N ALA A 173 12.14 6.79 2.01
CA ALA A 173 12.23 6.63 0.56
C ALA A 173 12.41 7.98 -0.17
N VAL A 174 11.87 9.07 0.38
CA VAL A 174 11.89 10.41 -0.24
C VAL A 174 12.65 11.40 0.65
N PRO A 175 13.97 11.60 0.43
CA PRO A 175 14.84 12.34 1.35
C PRO A 175 14.59 13.86 1.39
N ASP A 176 13.92 14.43 0.38
CA ASP A 176 13.59 15.85 0.24
C ASP A 176 12.11 16.14 0.53
N ALA A 177 11.40 15.18 1.15
CA ALA A 177 10.01 15.38 1.56
C ALA A 177 9.90 16.52 2.59
N ALA A 178 9.08 17.52 2.28
CA ALA A 178 8.70 18.59 3.17
C ALA A 178 7.32 18.35 3.81
N THR A 179 6.42 17.64 3.13
CA THR A 179 5.12 17.22 3.65
C THR A 179 4.72 15.89 3.04
N ILE A 180 4.12 15.00 3.84
CA ILE A 180 3.64 13.69 3.39
C ILE A 180 2.19 13.54 3.82
N THR A 181 1.30 13.32 2.85
CA THR A 181 -0.13 13.11 3.09
C THR A 181 -0.53 11.75 2.52
N CYS A 182 -0.79 10.78 3.39
CA CYS A 182 -1.29 9.47 2.98
C CYS A 182 -2.82 9.37 3.12
N THR A 183 -3.49 8.92 2.06
CA THR A 183 -4.95 8.74 1.99
C THR A 183 -5.35 7.45 2.69
N MET A 184 -5.33 7.48 4.03
CA MET A 184 -5.74 6.37 4.89
C MET A 184 -6.25 6.87 6.24
N GLN A 185 -7.07 6.05 6.89
CA GLN A 185 -7.42 6.20 8.31
C GLN A 185 -6.17 5.99 9.20
N PRO A 186 -6.21 6.33 10.50
CA PRO A 186 -5.08 6.08 11.42
C PRO A 186 -4.59 4.64 11.42
N VAL A 187 -5.51 3.71 11.18
CA VAL A 187 -5.28 2.28 10.94
C VAL A 187 -5.98 1.91 9.64
N ALA A 188 -5.31 1.16 8.77
CA ALA A 188 -5.93 0.58 7.59
C ALA A 188 -5.68 -0.92 7.53
N VAL A 189 -6.65 -1.64 7.01
CA VAL A 189 -6.51 -3.02 6.54
C VAL A 189 -6.45 -2.95 5.03
N VAL A 190 -5.35 -3.44 4.45
CA VAL A 190 -5.15 -3.42 3.00
C VAL A 190 -4.74 -4.79 2.48
N PRO A 191 -4.99 -5.10 1.20
CA PRO A 191 -4.44 -6.28 0.56
C PRO A 191 -2.90 -6.30 0.64
N SER A 192 -2.35 -7.47 0.95
CA SER A 192 -0.91 -7.76 0.96
C SER A 192 -0.29 -7.81 -0.45
N THR A 193 -1.14 -7.85 -1.47
CA THR A 193 -0.82 -7.77 -2.89
C THR A 193 -1.69 -6.70 -3.52
N GLY A 194 -1.09 -5.70 -4.16
CA GLY A 194 -1.84 -4.62 -4.82
C GLY A 194 -1.09 -3.28 -4.84
N ASP A 195 -1.84 -2.22 -5.14
CA ASP A 195 -1.30 -0.85 -5.29
C ASP A 195 -0.93 -0.20 -3.95
N GLY A 196 -1.44 -0.74 -2.84
CA GLY A 196 -1.10 -0.27 -1.50
C GLY A 196 -1.79 1.04 -1.13
N ILE A 197 -1.11 1.87 -0.33
CA ILE A 197 -1.64 3.13 0.20
C ILE A 197 -1.05 4.30 -0.59
N ARG A 198 -1.93 5.16 -1.10
CA ARG A 198 -1.56 6.40 -1.79
C ARG A 198 -0.99 7.42 -0.81
N CYS A 199 0.17 7.97 -1.12
CA CYS A 199 0.76 9.09 -0.38
C CYS A 199 1.22 10.19 -1.34
N ASP A 200 0.74 11.41 -1.14
CA ASP A 200 1.22 12.59 -1.84
C ASP A 200 2.36 13.22 -1.05
N VAL A 201 3.50 13.39 -1.70
CA VAL A 201 4.70 13.95 -1.09
C VAL A 201 5.01 15.30 -1.73
N THR A 202 4.97 16.35 -0.93
CA THR A 202 5.43 17.67 -1.32
C THR A 202 6.91 17.79 -1.00
N THR A 203 7.74 18.07 -2.00
CA THR A 203 9.19 18.26 -1.81
C THR A 203 9.52 19.69 -1.34
N THR A 204 10.78 19.92 -0.96
CA THR A 204 11.28 21.27 -0.62
C THR A 204 11.10 22.29 -1.75
N ALA A 205 11.01 21.83 -2.99
CA ALA A 205 10.75 22.65 -4.18
C ALA A 205 9.26 22.92 -4.44
N ASN A 206 8.36 22.55 -3.52
CA ASN A 206 6.89 22.61 -3.67
C ASN A 206 6.32 21.72 -4.79
N ALA A 207 7.09 20.76 -5.29
CA ALA A 207 6.58 19.78 -6.23
C ALA A 207 5.81 18.69 -5.47
N VAL A 208 4.55 18.47 -5.84
CA VAL A 208 3.75 17.35 -5.30
C VAL A 208 3.97 16.14 -6.20
N THR A 209 4.62 15.12 -5.64
CA THR A 209 4.82 13.85 -6.33
C THR A 209 4.02 12.76 -5.64
N PRO A 210 3.18 12.04 -6.39
CA PRO A 210 2.46 10.91 -5.85
C PRO A 210 3.32 9.64 -5.66
N TYR A 211 3.11 8.93 -4.55
CA TYR A 211 3.73 7.65 -4.23
C TYR A 211 2.69 6.59 -3.81
N ASN A 212 3.06 5.33 -3.99
CA ASN A 212 2.32 4.15 -3.53
C ASN A 212 3.18 3.39 -2.52
N ALA A 213 2.66 3.21 -1.31
CA ALA A 213 3.25 2.40 -0.26
C ALA A 213 2.61 1.01 -0.28
N ARG A 214 3.29 0.02 -0.86
CA ARG A 214 2.84 -1.37 -0.96
C ARG A 214 3.21 -2.12 0.30
N ILE A 215 2.24 -2.81 0.89
CA ILE A 215 2.41 -3.54 2.15
C ILE A 215 2.42 -5.03 1.85
N SER A 216 3.50 -5.72 2.23
CA SER A 216 3.61 -7.17 2.11
C SER A 216 2.93 -7.90 3.27
N GLY A 217 2.69 -9.20 3.13
CA GLY A 217 2.08 -10.06 4.16
C GLY A 217 2.81 -10.06 5.51
N ASP A 218 4.12 -9.82 5.53
CA ASP A 218 4.93 -9.69 6.75
C ASP A 218 4.97 -8.26 7.31
N GLY A 219 4.28 -7.30 6.68
CA GLY A 219 4.18 -5.91 7.11
C GLY A 219 5.37 -5.05 6.74
N LYS A 220 6.21 -5.47 5.78
CA LYS A 220 7.20 -4.57 5.17
C LYS A 220 6.47 -3.62 4.22
N ILE A 221 7.04 -2.42 4.09
CA ILE A 221 6.47 -1.37 3.25
C ILE A 221 7.50 -1.03 2.18
N LEU A 222 7.11 -1.20 0.93
CA LEU A 222 7.87 -0.81 -0.25
C LEU A 222 7.22 0.44 -0.85
N VAL A 223 7.98 1.50 -0.99
CA VAL A 223 7.49 2.78 -1.51
C VAL A 223 8.02 2.98 -2.92
N ALA A 224 7.11 3.24 -3.86
CA ALA A 224 7.44 3.55 -5.24
C ALA A 224 6.65 4.77 -5.71
N LYS A 225 7.21 5.53 -6.65
CA LYS A 225 6.46 6.59 -7.34
C LYS A 225 5.29 5.94 -8.08
N ALA A 226 4.11 6.56 -8.00
CA ALA A 226 2.89 6.00 -8.56
C ALA A 226 2.66 6.39 -10.02
#